data_AF-A0A971W3X6-F1
#
_entry.id   AF-A0A971W3X6-F1
#
_cell.length_a   1.000
_cell.length_b   1.000
_cell.length_c   1.000
_cell.angle_alpha   90.00
_cell.angle_beta   90.00
_cell.angle_gamma   90.00
#
_symmetry.space_group_name_H-M   'P 1'
#
loop_
_entity.id
_entity.type
_entity.pdbx_description
1 polymer ?
#
loop_
_entity_poly.entity_id
_entity_poly.type
_entity_poly.pdbx_seq_one_letter_code
_entity_poly.pdbx_strand_id
1 'polypeptide(L)'
;MVNAQYQFLFQGKLYIALDNQYLPALEGLEGFSHIQVYWGFSSCDNDVSRTKRPYTHCPSVLGTFATRSPERPNPVALSCRFIVLGAIPAVFRRVA
;
A
#
# COMPACT_ATOMS: atom_id res chain seq x y z
N MET A 1 -4.17 -7.85 -3.67
CA MET A 1 -4.08 -6.40 -3.36
C MET A 1 -4.12 -6.26 -1.85
N VAL A 2 -3.13 -5.62 -1.22
CA VAL A 2 -3.12 -5.42 0.24
C VAL A 2 -4.20 -4.37 0.57
N ASN A 3 -5.23 -4.78 1.30
CA ASN A 3 -6.31 -3.89 1.73
C ASN A 3 -5.84 -3.06 2.95
N ALA A 4 -6.30 -1.80 3.06
CA ALA A 4 -5.90 -0.87 4.12
C ALA A 4 -6.25 -1.38 5.54
N GLN A 5 -7.17 -2.34 5.66
CA GLN A 5 -7.51 -3.02 6.92
C GLN A 5 -6.39 -3.90 7.50
N TYR A 6 -5.33 -4.16 6.74
CA TYR A 6 -4.21 -5.02 7.14
C TYR A 6 -2.90 -4.25 7.37
N GLN A 7 -3.00 -2.91 7.46
CA GLN A 7 -1.89 -2.02 7.74
C GLN A 7 -1.99 -1.48 9.15
N PHE A 8 -1.03 -1.84 10.00
CA PHE A 8 -1.00 -1.39 11.40
C PHE A 8 0.30 -0.65 11.68
N LEU A 9 0.21 0.45 12.41
CA LEU A 9 1.38 1.14 12.98
C LEU A 9 1.61 0.62 14.39
N PHE A 10 2.77 0.04 14.65
CA PHE A 10 3.20 -0.39 15.98
C PHE A 10 4.64 0.00 16.21
N GLN A 11 4.90 0.75 17.28
CA GLN A 11 6.24 1.25 17.62
C GLN A 11 6.93 1.95 16.42
N GLY A 12 6.18 2.72 15.64
CA GLY A 12 6.69 3.43 14.46
C GLY A 12 6.94 2.55 13.22
N LYS A 13 6.60 1.25 13.27
CA LYS A 13 6.72 0.33 12.13
C LYS A 13 5.36 0.06 11.51
N LEU A 14 5.34 -0.03 10.19
CA LEU A 14 4.18 -0.46 9.40
C LEU A 14 4.24 -1.99 9.24
N TYR A 15 3.13 -2.65 9.55
CA TYR A 15 2.95 -4.09 9.34
C TYR A 15 2.02 -4.32 8.15
N ILE A 16 2.37 -5.28 7.28
CA ILE A 16 1.52 -5.78 6.21
C ILE A 16 1.18 -7.22 6.57
N ALA A 17 -0.09 -7.48 6.90
CA ALA A 17 -0.54 -8.86 7.11
C ALA A 17 -0.85 -9.53 5.77
N LEU A 18 -0.47 -10.81 5.66
CA LEU A 18 -0.75 -11.66 4.52
C LEU A 18 -1.63 -12.82 4.98
N ASP A 19 -2.57 -13.22 4.13
CA ASP A 19 -3.32 -14.45 4.36
C ASP A 19 -2.40 -15.66 4.27
N ASN A 20 -2.67 -16.69 5.09
CA ASN A 20 -1.82 -17.87 5.22
C ASN A 20 -1.50 -18.55 3.88
N GLN A 21 -2.43 -18.50 2.92
CA GLN A 21 -2.25 -19.09 1.58
C GLN A 21 -1.11 -18.45 0.77
N TYR A 22 -0.70 -17.23 1.10
CA TYR A 22 0.37 -16.50 0.41
C TYR A 22 1.74 -16.64 1.08
N LEU A 23 1.82 -17.27 2.27
CA LEU A 23 3.09 -17.43 2.99
C LEU A 23 4.16 -18.20 2.20
N PRO A 24 3.84 -19.25 1.42
CA PRO A 24 4.85 -19.94 0.62
C PRO A 24 5.55 -19.02 -0.40
N ALA A 25 4.88 -17.95 -0.85
CA ALA A 25 5.46 -17.00 -1.80
C ALA A 25 6.49 -16.02 -1.19
N LEU A 26 6.74 -16.10 0.12
CA LEU A 26 7.76 -15.30 0.79
C LEU A 26 9.15 -15.94 0.78
N GLU A 27 9.26 -17.20 0.34
CA GLU A 27 10.53 -17.91 0.28
C GLU A 27 11.56 -17.16 -0.58
N GLY A 28 12.78 -16.98 -0.05
CA GLY A 28 13.87 -16.26 -0.71
C GLY A 28 13.82 -14.75 -0.53
N LEU A 29 12.78 -14.19 0.12
CA LEU A 29 12.69 -12.75 0.34
C LEU A 29 13.64 -12.26 1.44
N GLU A 30 14.12 -13.15 2.32
CA GLU A 30 15.12 -12.89 3.35
C GLU A 30 16.49 -12.41 2.80
N GLY A 31 16.77 -12.68 1.52
CA GLY A 31 17.97 -12.20 0.84
C GLY A 31 17.94 -10.70 0.46
N PHE A 32 16.80 -10.02 0.63
CA PHE A 32 16.61 -8.64 0.19
C PHE A 32 16.36 -7.68 1.36
N SER A 33 16.96 -6.49 1.30
CA SER A 33 16.71 -5.43 2.28
C SER A 33 15.44 -4.64 2.00
N HIS A 34 15.00 -4.58 0.74
CA HIS A 34 13.87 -3.76 0.30
C HIS A 34 12.98 -4.51 -0.68
N ILE A 35 11.69 -4.16 -0.67
CA ILE A 35 10.71 -4.66 -1.65
C ILE A 35 9.94 -3.51 -2.29
N GLN A 36 9.35 -3.83 -3.44
CA GLN A 36 8.32 -3.03 -4.06
C GLN A 36 6.94 -3.54 -3.62
N VAL A 37 6.17 -2.68 -2.94
CA VAL A 37 4.82 -2.96 -2.49
C VAL A 37 3.82 -2.31 -3.42
N TYR A 38 2.99 -3.12 -4.07
CA TYR A 38 1.79 -2.67 -4.78
C TYR A 38 0.58 -2.72 -3.84
N TRP A 39 -0.14 -1.62 -3.72
CA TRP A 39 -1.31 -1.48 -2.84
C TRP A 39 -2.33 -0.50 -3.42
N GLY A 40 -3.58 -0.53 -2.96
CA GLY A 40 -4.65 0.30 -3.51
C GLY A 40 -5.12 1.39 -2.54
N PHE A 41 -5.39 2.59 -3.04
CA PHE A 41 -6.11 3.63 -2.30
C PHE A 41 -7.61 3.30 -2.30
N SER A 42 -8.06 2.52 -1.33
CA SER A 42 -9.46 2.06 -1.23
C SER A 42 -10.49 3.20 -1.25
N SER A 43 -10.13 4.39 -0.76
CA SER A 43 -11.01 5.57 -0.75
C SER A 43 -11.04 6.34 -2.07
N CYS A 44 -10.22 5.98 -3.05
CA CYS A 44 -10.08 6.67 -4.34
C CYS A 44 -10.57 5.82 -5.52
N ASP A 45 -11.19 4.66 -5.28
CA ASP A 45 -11.84 3.88 -6.32
C ASP A 45 -13.30 4.33 -6.52
N ASN A 46 -13.45 5.53 -7.07
CA ASN A 46 -14.76 6.13 -7.38
C ASN A 46 -14.68 7.01 -8.63
N ASP A 47 -15.81 7.26 -9.28
CA ASP A 47 -15.88 8.01 -10.55
C ASP A 47 -15.29 9.43 -10.45
N VAL A 48 -15.47 10.08 -9.30
CA VAL A 48 -14.98 11.43 -9.04
C VAL A 48 -13.45 11.49 -9.04
N SER A 49 -12.79 10.43 -8.58
CA SER A 49 -11.33 10.31 -8.53
C SER A 49 -10.70 10.07 -9.92
N ARG A 50 -11.51 9.93 -10.97
CA ARG A 50 -11.05 9.65 -12.35
C ARG A 50 -10.95 10.89 -13.22
N THR A 51 -11.45 12.04 -12.75
CA THR A 51 -11.63 13.26 -13.58
C THR A 51 -11.09 14.55 -12.94
N LYS A 52 -10.61 14.50 -11.69
CA LYS A 52 -10.18 15.69 -10.94
C LYS A 52 -8.69 16.01 -11.09
N ARG A 53 -8.38 17.28 -10.81
CA ARG A 53 -7.03 17.85 -10.69
C ARG A 53 -6.57 17.69 -9.23
N PRO A 54 -5.68 16.74 -8.92
CA PRO A 54 -5.50 16.28 -7.53
C PRO A 54 -4.61 17.16 -6.65
N TYR A 55 -3.88 18.12 -7.22
CA TYR A 55 -2.94 18.96 -6.48
C TYR A 55 -3.26 20.45 -6.62
N THR A 56 -3.35 21.14 -5.49
CA THR A 56 -3.69 22.57 -5.42
C THR A 56 -2.58 23.47 -6.00
N HIS A 57 -1.29 23.10 -5.82
CA HIS A 57 -0.11 23.91 -6.22
C HIS A 57 0.58 23.47 -7.52
N CYS A 58 -0.15 22.77 -8.37
CA CYS A 58 0.33 22.27 -9.66
C CYS A 58 0.14 23.32 -10.79
N PRO A 59 0.78 23.21 -11.98
CA PRO A 59 0.39 23.94 -13.19
C PRO A 59 -1.09 23.71 -13.55
N SER A 60 -1.78 24.73 -14.09
CA SER A 60 -3.23 24.71 -14.37
C SER A 60 -3.69 23.49 -15.16
N VAL A 61 -2.83 22.98 -16.06
CA VAL A 61 -3.02 21.75 -16.81
C VAL A 61 -1.88 20.77 -16.49
N LEU A 62 -2.19 19.71 -15.74
CA LEU A 62 -1.28 18.57 -15.55
C LEU A 62 -2.12 17.29 -15.56
N GLY A 63 -1.78 16.36 -16.45
CA GLY A 63 -2.48 15.08 -16.53
C GLY A 63 -2.18 14.21 -15.31
N THR A 64 -3.20 13.50 -14.82
CA THR A 64 -3.10 12.59 -13.67
C THR A 64 -1.93 11.61 -13.75
N PHE A 65 -1.59 11.12 -14.95
CA PHE A 65 -0.48 10.18 -15.16
C PHE A 65 0.92 10.80 -15.03
N ALA A 66 1.04 12.12 -15.14
CA ALA A 66 2.27 12.83 -14.82
C ALA A 66 2.45 13.04 -13.30
N THR A 67 1.58 12.47 -12.47
CA THR A 67 1.59 12.64 -11.02
C THR A 67 1.63 11.30 -10.26
N ARG A 68 1.77 11.40 -8.93
CA ARG A 68 1.64 10.29 -7.97
C ARG A 68 0.35 10.37 -7.17
N SER A 69 -0.67 11.05 -7.71
CA SER A 69 -1.96 11.23 -7.05
C SER A 69 -2.60 9.88 -6.71
N PRO A 70 -3.32 9.76 -5.58
CA PRO A 70 -4.20 8.63 -5.34
C PRO A 70 -5.44 8.65 -6.25
N GLU A 71 -5.88 9.83 -6.71
CA GLU A 71 -7.01 10.00 -7.63
C GLU A 71 -6.58 9.65 -9.06
N ARG A 72 -6.78 8.39 -9.46
CA ARG A 72 -6.47 7.84 -10.80
C ARG A 72 -7.52 6.84 -11.24
N PRO A 73 -7.68 6.58 -12.55
CA PRO A 73 -8.56 5.52 -13.07
C PRO A 73 -8.28 4.12 -12.49
N ASN A 74 -7.04 3.85 -12.10
CA ASN A 74 -6.70 2.67 -11.32
C ASN A 74 -5.89 3.14 -10.11
N PRO A 75 -6.46 3.19 -8.89
CA PRO A 75 -5.84 3.80 -7.72
C PRO A 75 -4.77 2.90 -7.08
N VAL A 76 -3.91 2.30 -7.90
CA VAL A 76 -2.78 1.48 -7.47
C VAL A 76 -1.56 2.36 -7.20
N ALA A 77 -1.01 2.18 -6.02
CA ALA A 77 0.22 2.80 -5.54
C ALA A 77 1.38 1.81 -5.57
N LEU A 78 2.59 2.38 -5.66
CA LEU A 78 3.85 1.66 -5.58
C LEU A 78 4.74 2.33 -4.53
N SER A 79 5.21 1.53 -3.58
CA SER A 79 6.07 1.97 -2.49
C SER A 79 7.34 1.11 -2.44
N CYS A 80 8.53 1.72 -2.41
CA CYS A 80 9.76 1.02 -2.02
C CYS A 80 9.89 1.06 -0.50
N ARG A 81 10.10 -0.09 0.14
CA ARG A 81 10.14 -0.21 1.62
C ARG A 81 11.23 -1.17 2.06
N PHE A 82 11.92 -0.80 3.14
CA PHE A 82 12.73 -1.72 3.92
C PHE A 82 11.82 -2.78 4.55
N ILE A 83 12.25 -4.03 4.56
CA ILE A 83 11.46 -5.15 5.09
C ILE A 83 12.17 -5.88 6.22
N VAL A 84 11.35 -6.39 7.12
CA VAL A 84 11.73 -7.40 8.10
C VAL A 84 10.64 -8.45 8.07
N LEU A 85 10.99 -9.69 7.75
CA LEU A 85 10.08 -10.81 7.88
C LEU A 85 9.96 -11.19 9.35
N GLY A 86 8.75 -11.44 9.81
CA GLY A 86 8.54 -11.80 11.21
C GLY A 86 7.10 -12.19 11.50
N ALA A 87 6.91 -12.85 12.64
CA ALA A 87 5.59 -13.16 13.14
C ALA A 87 4.83 -11.88 13.52
N ILE A 88 3.51 -11.90 13.29
CA ILE A 88 2.61 -10.84 13.75
C ILE A 88 2.77 -10.69 15.28
N PRO A 89 3.09 -9.51 15.81
CA PRO A 89 3.21 -9.29 17.25
C PRO A 89 1.92 -9.72 17.96
N ALA A 90 2.04 -10.34 19.15
CA ALA A 90 0.92 -10.95 19.87
C ALA A 90 -0.27 -9.99 20.11
N VAL A 91 0.00 -8.68 20.18
CA VAL A 91 -1.00 -7.60 20.31
C VAL A 91 -1.97 -7.49 19.13
N PHE A 92 -1.61 -8.02 17.95
CA PHE A 92 -2.44 -7.99 16.74
C PHE A 92 -3.20 -9.29 16.49
N ARG A 93 -3.11 -10.27 17.39
CA ARG A 93 -4.02 -11.42 17.37
C ARG A 93 -5.40 -10.89 17.73
N ARG A 94 -6.31 -10.80 16.75
CA ARG A 94 -7.73 -10.53 16.99
C ARG A 94 -8.21 -11.44 18.14
N VAL A 95 -8.83 -10.84 19.15
CA VAL A 95 -9.86 -11.54 19.92
C VAL A 95 -10.90 -11.95 18.87
N ALA A 96 -11.19 -13.25 18.82
CA ALA A 96 -12.14 -13.84 17.88
C ALA A 96 -13.51 -13.14 17.92
#